data_AF-A0A4Y2G680-F1
#
_entry.id   AF-A0A4Y2G680-F1
#
_cell.length_a   1.000
_cell.length_b   1.000
_cell.length_c   1.000
_cell.angle_alpha   90.00
_cell.angle_beta   90.00
_cell.angle_gamma   90.00
#
_symmetry.space_group_name_H-M   'P 1'
#
loop_
_entity.id
_entity.type
_entity.pdbx_description
1 polymer ?
#
loop_
_entity_poly.entity_id
_entity_poly.type
_entity_poly.pdbx_seq_one_letter_code
_entity_poly.pdbx_strand_id
1 'polypeptide(L)'
;MDIVSQADETDELSKVIVRLGGFHQLLSYMGAVGKIMSGSGLEHMCCEVFAKNAVVHMANGHAYAKELRSHSLSQAAIGLLTLEYCEENGFLSGSDVETLRNLQRGDKLVFLRRIFSIKSQTFNEG
;
A
#
# COMPACT_ATOMS: atom_id res chain seq x y z
N MET A 1 -30.91 4.99 -2.40
CA MET A 1 -31.50 3.82 -1.73
C MET A 1 -30.35 3.16 -0.99
N ASP A 2 -30.33 3.27 0.34
CA ASP A 2 -29.22 2.82 1.18
C ASP A 2 -29.40 1.33 1.45
N ILE A 3 -28.43 0.47 1.10
CA ILE A 3 -28.57 -0.99 1.23
C ILE A 3 -28.86 -1.39 2.69
N VAL A 4 -28.31 -0.64 3.65
CA VAL A 4 -28.53 -0.82 5.09
C VAL A 4 -29.97 -0.47 5.49
N SER A 5 -30.63 0.45 4.79
CA SER A 5 -32.02 0.86 5.09
C SER A 5 -33.09 -0.15 4.65
N GLN A 6 -32.69 -1.20 3.93
CA GLN A 6 -33.56 -2.27 3.44
C GLN A 6 -33.39 -3.58 4.23
N ALA A 7 -32.40 -3.65 5.14
CA ALA A 7 -32.15 -4.83 5.95
C ALA A 7 -33.18 -4.91 7.10
N ASP A 8 -33.63 -6.13 7.40
CA ASP A 8 -34.51 -6.39 8.54
C ASP A 8 -33.76 -6.08 9.85
N GLU A 9 -34.45 -5.63 10.90
CA GLU A 9 -33.82 -5.23 12.17
C GLU A 9 -33.12 -6.41 12.87
N THR A 10 -33.47 -7.63 12.49
CA THR A 10 -32.87 -8.88 12.98
C THR A 10 -31.65 -9.32 12.18
N ASP A 11 -31.37 -8.67 11.05
CA ASP A 11 -30.26 -9.01 10.17
C ASP A 11 -28.95 -8.48 10.76
N GLU A 12 -27.89 -9.29 10.72
CA GLU A 12 -26.55 -8.89 11.16
C GLU A 12 -26.00 -7.70 10.36
N LEU A 13 -26.50 -7.48 9.14
CA LEU A 13 -26.20 -6.32 8.31
C LEU A 13 -26.68 -4.99 8.93
N SER A 14 -27.69 -5.00 9.80
CA SER A 14 -28.18 -3.79 10.49
C SER A 14 -27.14 -3.17 11.43
N LYS A 15 -26.12 -3.96 11.83
CA LYS A 15 -25.01 -3.54 12.69
C LYS A 15 -23.80 -3.02 11.89
N VAL A 16 -23.79 -3.18 10.57
CA VAL A 16 -22.66 -2.81 9.71
C VAL A 16 -22.79 -1.35 9.24
N ILE A 17 -21.88 -0.49 9.70
CA ILE A 17 -21.80 0.91 9.24
C ILE A 17 -20.84 1.01 8.06
N VAL A 18 -21.37 1.28 6.86
CA VAL A 18 -20.53 1.41 5.65
C VAL A 18 -19.92 2.82 5.57
N ARG A 19 -18.61 2.94 5.81
CA ARG A 19 -17.87 4.22 5.69
C ARG A 19 -17.35 4.46 4.27
N LEU A 20 -18.26 4.59 3.30
CA LEU A 20 -17.90 4.78 1.88
C LEU A 20 -17.07 6.05 1.63
N GLY A 21 -17.33 7.12 2.38
CA GLY A 21 -16.61 8.39 2.23
C GLY A 21 -15.12 8.29 2.52
N GLY A 22 -14.71 7.48 3.50
CA GLY A 22 -13.30 7.34 3.90
C GLY A 22 -12.46 6.63 2.83
N PHE A 23 -13.02 5.57 2.22
CA PHE A 23 -12.34 4.89 1.14
C PHE A 23 -12.24 5.76 -0.12
N HIS A 24 -13.31 6.49 -0.46
CA HIS A 24 -13.28 7.43 -1.58
C HIS A 24 -12.25 8.56 -1.37
N GLN A 25 -12.10 9.03 -0.14
CA GLN A 25 -11.05 10.00 0.23
C GLN A 25 -9.64 9.41 0.03
N LEU A 26 -9.42 8.14 0.39
CA LEU A 26 -8.14 7.45 0.17
C LEU A 26 -7.82 7.29 -1.31
N LEU A 27 -8.80 6.88 -2.14
CA LEU A 27 -8.65 6.81 -3.59
C LEU A 27 -8.31 8.18 -4.18
N SER A 28 -9.01 9.23 -3.73
CA SER A 28 -8.78 10.61 -4.18
C SER A 28 -7.41 11.13 -3.77
N TYR A 29 -6.96 10.82 -2.56
CA TYR A 29 -5.62 11.15 -2.08
C TYR A 29 -4.54 10.50 -2.95
N MET A 30 -4.69 9.21 -3.25
CA MET A 30 -3.74 8.49 -4.10
C MET A 30 -3.69 9.05 -5.53
N GLY A 31 -4.85 9.33 -6.13
CA GLY A 31 -4.90 10.04 -7.42
C GLY A 31 -4.26 11.43 -7.39
N ALA A 32 -4.38 12.17 -6.27
CA ALA A 32 -3.69 13.44 -6.09
C ALA A 32 -2.17 13.29 -5.98
N VAL A 33 -1.68 12.24 -5.29
CA VAL A 33 -0.25 11.89 -5.25
C VAL A 33 0.25 11.60 -6.67
N GLY A 34 -0.46 10.77 -7.44
CA GLY A 34 -0.12 10.49 -8.84
C GLY A 34 -0.04 11.75 -9.70
N LYS A 35 -0.97 12.70 -9.51
CA LYS A 35 -0.97 13.99 -10.22
C LYS A 35 0.21 14.89 -9.81
N ILE A 36 0.50 15.02 -8.52
CA ILE A 36 1.60 15.84 -8.00
C ILE A 36 2.95 15.27 -8.42
N MET A 37 3.08 13.94 -8.40
CA MET A 37 4.32 13.23 -8.74
C MET A 37 4.45 12.94 -10.24
N SER A 38 3.57 13.46 -11.08
CA SER A 38 3.69 13.33 -12.53
C SER A 38 5.01 13.95 -13.01
N GLY A 39 5.75 13.22 -13.86
CA GLY A 39 7.07 13.63 -14.34
C GLY A 39 8.24 13.41 -13.36
N SER A 40 8.00 12.93 -12.14
CA SER A 40 9.08 12.63 -11.16
C SER A 40 9.89 11.37 -11.49
N GLY A 41 9.49 10.62 -12.52
CA GLY A 41 10.04 9.28 -12.79
C GLY A 41 9.43 8.16 -11.94
N LEU A 42 8.55 8.48 -10.97
CA LEU A 42 7.86 7.46 -10.16
C LEU A 42 7.06 6.49 -11.03
N GLU A 43 6.40 6.99 -12.08
CA GLU A 43 5.67 6.15 -13.05
C GLU A 43 6.60 5.15 -13.74
N HIS A 44 7.80 5.58 -14.14
CA HIS A 44 8.79 4.72 -14.78
C HIS A 44 9.26 3.62 -13.83
N MET A 45 9.58 3.97 -12.58
CA MET A 45 9.94 2.99 -11.57
C MET A 45 8.81 1.99 -11.29
N CYS A 46 7.55 2.46 -11.26
CA CYS A 46 6.39 1.56 -11.14
C CYS A 46 6.27 0.61 -12.34
N CYS A 47 6.62 1.07 -13.55
CA CYS A 47 6.57 0.26 -14.77
C CYS A 47 7.59 -0.88 -14.81
N GLU A 48 8.64 -0.84 -13.98
CA GLU A 48 9.60 -1.96 -13.84
C GLU A 48 8.98 -3.19 -13.17
N VAL A 49 7.97 -2.99 -12.31
CA VAL A 49 7.34 -4.07 -11.51
C VAL A 49 5.91 -4.34 -11.94
N PHE A 50 5.23 -3.35 -12.54
CA PHE A 50 3.83 -3.43 -12.94
C PHE A 50 3.66 -3.13 -14.43
N ALA A 51 2.64 -3.73 -15.04
CA ALA A 51 2.28 -3.42 -16.43
C ALA A 51 1.90 -1.94 -16.57
N LYS A 52 2.33 -1.28 -17.65
CA LYS A 52 2.09 0.16 -17.92
C LYS A 52 0.61 0.57 -17.73
N ASN A 53 -0.33 -0.19 -18.28
CA ASN A 53 -1.76 0.08 -18.11
C ASN A 53 -2.20 0.05 -16.64
N ALA A 54 -1.62 -0.84 -15.82
CA ALA A 54 -1.91 -0.85 -14.39
C ALA A 54 -1.37 0.40 -13.70
N VAL A 55 -0.19 0.89 -14.09
CA VAL A 55 0.40 2.10 -13.52
C VAL A 55 -0.45 3.35 -13.82
N VAL A 56 -1.03 3.45 -15.02
CA VAL A 56 -1.98 4.54 -15.34
C VAL A 56 -3.20 4.52 -14.41
N HIS A 57 -3.75 3.34 -14.12
CA HIS A 57 -4.87 3.23 -13.19
C HIS A 57 -4.45 3.45 -11.72
N MET A 58 -3.20 3.13 -11.37
CA MET A 58 -2.63 3.47 -10.07
C MET A 58 -2.50 4.99 -9.93
N ALA A 59 -1.86 5.68 -10.88
CA ALA A 59 -1.67 7.14 -10.82
C ALA A 59 -2.99 7.96 -10.74
N ASN A 60 -4.12 7.36 -11.12
CA ASN A 60 -5.44 7.97 -11.00
C ASN A 60 -6.23 7.53 -9.75
N GLY A 61 -5.62 6.76 -8.85
CA GLY A 61 -6.25 6.23 -7.62
C GLY A 61 -7.25 5.09 -7.87
N HIS A 62 -7.41 4.61 -9.10
CA HIS A 62 -8.39 3.57 -9.44
C HIS A 62 -7.90 2.15 -9.19
N ALA A 63 -6.61 1.95 -8.98
CA ALA A 63 -6.00 0.66 -8.67
C ALA A 63 -5.35 0.66 -7.27
N TYR A 64 -6.11 1.09 -6.26
CA TYR A 64 -5.66 1.31 -4.87
C TYR A 64 -4.75 0.21 -4.31
N ALA A 65 -5.16 -1.06 -4.40
CA ALA A 65 -4.37 -2.16 -3.81
C ALA A 65 -2.99 -2.30 -4.49
N LYS A 66 -2.90 -2.04 -5.80
CA LYS A 66 -1.64 -2.06 -6.55
C LYS A 66 -0.79 -0.83 -6.22
N GLU A 67 -1.43 0.32 -6.10
CA GLU A 67 -0.77 1.58 -5.74
C GLU A 67 -0.20 1.57 -4.33
N LEU A 68 -0.97 1.10 -3.35
CA LEU A 68 -0.50 0.89 -1.97
C LEU A 68 0.70 -0.05 -1.93
N ARG A 69 0.62 -1.17 -2.67
CA ARG A 69 1.76 -2.10 -2.80
C ARG A 69 2.96 -1.43 -3.45
N SER A 70 2.75 -0.61 -4.48
CA SER A 70 3.81 0.13 -5.14
C SER A 70 4.50 1.08 -4.16
N HIS A 71 3.76 1.90 -3.42
CA HIS A 71 4.34 2.78 -2.40
C HIS A 71 5.15 2.04 -1.35
N SER A 72 4.66 0.89 -0.85
CA SER A 72 5.44 0.07 0.08
C SER A 72 6.72 -0.51 -0.54
N LEU A 73 6.69 -0.89 -1.83
CA LEU A 73 7.87 -1.35 -2.56
C LEU A 73 8.87 -0.21 -2.76
N SER A 74 8.40 0.98 -3.18
CA SER A 74 9.20 2.18 -3.35
C SER A 74 9.89 2.58 -2.05
N GLN A 75 9.13 2.64 -0.95
CA GLN A 75 9.67 2.99 0.37
C GLN A 75 10.79 2.04 0.79
N ALA A 76 10.61 0.74 0.54
CA ALA A 76 11.63 -0.23 0.88
C ALA A 76 12.83 -0.22 -0.07
N ALA A 77 12.61 0.01 -1.37
CA ALA A 77 13.69 0.13 -2.34
C ALA A 77 14.59 1.33 -2.00
N ILE A 78 13.98 2.48 -1.71
CA ILE A 78 14.70 3.67 -1.23
C ILE A 78 15.45 3.37 0.06
N GLY A 79 14.81 2.69 1.02
CA GLY A 79 15.47 2.31 2.27
C GLY A 79 16.68 1.40 2.07
N LEU A 80 16.63 0.46 1.12
CA LEU A 80 17.76 -0.42 0.79
C LEU A 80 18.89 0.34 0.08
N LEU A 81 18.56 1.18 -0.90
CA LEU A 81 19.54 1.99 -1.64
C LEU A 81 20.26 2.98 -0.72
N THR A 82 19.53 3.63 0.20
CA THR A 82 20.13 4.51 1.21
C THR A 82 21.09 3.73 2.11
N LEU A 83 20.73 2.51 2.49
CA LEU A 83 21.57 1.69 3.37
C LEU A 83 22.88 1.27 2.67
N GLU A 84 22.78 0.83 1.42
CA GLU A 84 23.93 0.51 0.57
C GLU A 84 24.83 1.74 0.39
N TYR A 85 24.25 2.89 0.04
CA TYR A 85 24.98 4.15 -0.04
C TYR A 85 25.71 4.49 1.27
N CYS A 86 25.06 4.30 2.42
CA CYS A 86 25.69 4.58 3.71
C CYS A 86 26.82 3.61 4.06
N GLU A 87 26.70 2.34 3.67
CA GLU A 87 27.76 1.32 3.84
C GLU A 87 28.98 1.65 2.98
N GLU A 88 28.77 1.92 1.68
CA GLU A 88 29.82 2.25 0.72
C GLU A 88 30.62 3.49 1.11
N ASN A 89 29.96 4.49 1.68
CA ASN A 89 30.59 5.73 2.12
C ASN A 89 31.13 5.66 3.56
N GLY A 90 31.07 4.49 4.21
CA GLY A 90 31.59 4.28 5.57
C GLY A 90 30.82 5.00 6.68
N PHE A 91 29.58 5.44 6.41
CA PHE A 91 28.69 6.01 7.44
C PHE A 91 28.13 4.93 8.38
N LEU A 92 28.01 3.70 7.90
CA LEU A 92 27.52 2.55 8.66
C LEU A 92 28.51 1.39 8.56
N SER A 93 28.65 0.64 9.65
CA SER A 93 29.40 -0.62 9.64
C SER A 93 28.53 -1.77 9.12
N GLY A 94 29.15 -2.85 8.63
CA GLY A 94 28.40 -4.02 8.12
C GLY A 94 27.44 -4.63 9.16
N SER A 95 27.72 -4.53 10.47
CA SER A 95 26.81 -4.95 11.52
C SER A 95 25.58 -4.05 11.67
N ASP A 96 25.73 -2.74 11.49
CA ASP A 96 24.61 -1.79 11.51
C ASP A 96 23.69 -2.03 10.33
N VAL A 97 24.29 -2.27 9.16
CA VAL A 97 23.59 -2.60 7.91
C VAL A 97 22.78 -3.88 8.05
N GLU A 98 23.37 -4.96 8.57
CA GLU A 98 22.66 -6.23 8.74
C GLU A 98 21.49 -6.09 9.73
N THR A 99 21.67 -5.33 10.81
CA THR A 99 20.60 -5.03 11.77
C THR A 99 19.43 -4.30 11.11
N LEU A 100 19.72 -3.28 10.29
CA LEU A 100 18.70 -2.51 9.58
C LEU A 100 18.01 -3.30 8.47
N ARG A 101 18.74 -4.17 7.74
CA ARG A 101 18.13 -5.10 6.77
C ARG A 101 17.18 -6.08 7.46
N ASN A 102 17.52 -6.54 8.66
CA ASN A 102 16.68 -7.45 9.45
C ASN A 102 15.40 -6.76 9.97
N LEU A 103 15.49 -5.50 10.36
CA LEU A 103 14.32 -4.70 10.72
C LEU A 103 13.38 -4.50 9.50
N GLN A 104 13.93 -4.12 8.34
CA GLN A 104 13.14 -3.97 7.11
C GLN A 104 12.49 -5.27 6.64
N ARG A 105 13.14 -6.43 6.85
CA ARG A 105 12.54 -7.76 6.60
C ARG A 105 11.43 -8.09 7.60
N GLY A 106 11.64 -7.80 8.89
CA GLY A 106 10.67 -8.00 9.95
C GLY A 106 9.37 -7.20 9.74
N ASP A 107 9.49 -5.91 9.44
CA ASP A 107 8.35 -5.01 9.27
C ASP A 107 7.53 -5.32 8.01
N LYS A 108 8.17 -5.74 6.92
CA LYS A 108 7.46 -6.22 5.72
C LYS A 108 6.65 -7.49 5.99
N LEU A 109 7.18 -8.42 6.79
CA LEU A 109 6.46 -9.62 7.21
C LEU A 109 5.26 -9.27 8.11
N VAL A 110 5.41 -8.32 9.03
CA VAL A 110 4.31 -7.85 9.89
C VAL A 110 3.25 -7.11 9.07
N PHE A 111 3.63 -6.25 8.13
CA PHE A 111 2.71 -5.53 7.24
C PHE A 111 1.98 -6.48 6.27
N LEU A 112 2.68 -7.41 5.63
CA LEU A 112 2.07 -8.44 4.78
C LEU A 112 1.15 -9.36 5.58
N ARG A 113 1.54 -9.77 6.79
CA ARG A 113 0.71 -10.59 7.69
C ARG A 113 -0.54 -9.83 8.14
N ARG A 114 -0.45 -8.53 8.38
CA ARG A 114 -1.60 -7.68 8.74
C ARG A 114 -2.53 -7.45 7.55
N ILE A 115 -2.02 -7.25 6.33
CA ILE A 115 -2.82 -7.19 5.11
C ILE A 115 -3.51 -8.54 4.81
N PHE A 116 -2.79 -9.66 4.94
CA PHE A 116 -3.38 -10.99 4.77
C PHE A 116 -4.42 -11.31 5.86
N SER A 117 -4.20 -10.87 7.11
CA SER A 117 -5.15 -11.04 8.21
C SER A 117 -6.43 -10.21 8.02
N ILE A 118 -6.35 -9.03 7.38
CA ILE A 118 -7.53 -8.23 7.00
C ILE A 118 -8.28 -8.92 5.84
N LYS A 119 -7.57 -9.57 4.91
CA LYS A 119 -8.18 -10.35 3.83
C LYS A 119 -8.79 -11.68 4.29
N SER A 120 -8.25 -12.34 5.32
CA SER A 120 -8.81 -13.61 5.81
C SER A 120 -10.07 -13.41 6.65
N GLN A 121 -10.18 -12.29 7.36
CA GLN A 121 -11.40 -11.93 8.10
C GLN A 121 -12.56 -11.55 7.16
N THR A 122 -12.28 -11.16 5.92
CA THR A 122 -13.31 -10.85 4.91
C THR A 122 -13.70 -12.04 4.03
N PHE A 123 -13.09 -13.22 4.23
CA PHE A 123 -13.31 -14.42 3.41
C PHE A 123 -13.80 -15.65 4.20
N ASN A 124 -13.88 -15.58 5.53
CA ASN A 124 -14.32 -16.69 6.39
C ASN A 124 -15.78 -16.55 6.90
N GLU A 125 -16.53 -15.59 6.37
CA GLU A 125 -17.97 -15.41 6.64
C GLU A 125 -18.79 -15.52 5.34
N GLY A 126 -18.46 -16.52 4.52
CA GLY A 126 -19.22 -16.92 3.33
C GLY A 126 -19.61 -18.38 3.41
#